data_AF-A0A6M7WNG7-F1
#
_entry.id   AF-A0A6M7WNG7-F1
#
_cell.length_a   1.000
_cell.length_b   1.000
_cell.length_c   1.000
_cell.angle_alpha   90.00
_cell.angle_beta   90.00
_cell.angle_gamma   90.00
#
_symmetry.space_group_name_H-M   'P 1'
#
loop_
_entity.id
_entity.type
_entity.pdbx_description
1 polymer ?
#
loop_
_entity_poly.entity_id
_entity_poly.type
_entity_poly.pdbx_seq_one_letter_code
_entity_poly.pdbx_strand_id
1 'polypeptide(L)'
;MRTFFTSLFAFIISGFVGGLIAQQLAVITDAQEEYIIVFMFSVLVTFVVTFVFFVAQLMNGPVAAVARTGKWTLIVFVVLLVLFVALILYSDSSAAVVRKDMPMVAGLGLPGLVTIIVHWLFVRWRVKRGVADTKAG
;
A
#
# COMPACT_ATOMS: atom_id res chain seq x y z
N MET A 1 -23.10 -1.25 7.81
CA MET A 1 -22.52 0.13 7.70
C MET A 1 -21.10 0.25 8.25
N ARG A 2 -20.76 -0.32 9.43
CA ARG A 2 -19.43 -0.21 10.05
C ARG A 2 -18.24 -0.57 9.14
N THR A 3 -18.36 -1.64 8.35
CA THR A 3 -17.32 -2.10 7.41
C THR A 3 -17.04 -1.10 6.29
N PHE A 4 -18.09 -0.48 5.75
CA PHE A 4 -17.97 0.54 4.71
C PHE A 4 -17.21 1.75 5.23
N PHE A 5 -17.64 2.33 6.36
CA PHE A 5 -16.93 3.48 6.95
C PHE A 5 -15.49 3.14 7.32
N THR A 6 -15.24 1.96 7.87
CA THR A 6 -13.87 1.54 8.22
C THR A 6 -12.98 1.52 6.97
N SER A 7 -13.49 1.02 5.85
CA SER A 7 -12.73 0.92 4.60
C SER A 7 -12.59 2.29 3.90
N LEU A 8 -13.62 3.14 3.98
CA LEU A 8 -13.56 4.51 3.47
C LEU A 8 -12.52 5.34 4.22
N PHE A 9 -12.52 5.30 5.56
CA PHE A 9 -11.49 5.99 6.35
C PHE A 9 -10.11 5.39 6.10
N ALA A 10 -10.00 4.07 5.99
CA ALA A 10 -8.75 3.42 5.65
C ALA A 10 -8.23 3.90 4.29
N PHE A 11 -9.09 3.98 3.27
CA PHE A 11 -8.77 4.49 1.93
C PHE A 11 -8.26 5.93 1.99
N ILE A 12 -9.00 6.83 2.66
CA ILE A 12 -8.63 8.25 2.77
C ILE A 12 -7.28 8.40 3.49
N ILE A 13 -7.12 7.77 4.66
CA ILE A 13 -5.91 7.91 5.47
C ILE A 13 -4.71 7.29 4.77
N SER A 14 -4.83 6.05 4.28
CA SER A 14 -3.70 5.38 3.64
C SER A 14 -3.33 6.03 2.31
N GLY A 15 -4.33 6.41 1.51
CA GLY A 15 -4.11 7.10 0.24
C GLY A 15 -3.48 8.48 0.43
N PHE A 16 -3.91 9.23 1.44
CA PHE A 16 -3.31 10.52 1.76
C PHE A 16 -1.85 10.36 2.20
N VAL A 17 -1.56 9.44 3.12
CA VAL A 17 -0.17 9.21 3.57
C VAL A 17 0.71 8.71 2.42
N GLY A 18 0.24 7.76 1.62
CA GLY A 18 0.97 7.28 0.45
C GLY A 18 1.22 8.39 -0.57
N GLY A 19 0.21 9.20 -0.87
CA GLY A 19 0.32 10.34 -1.78
C GLY A 19 1.32 11.39 -1.28
N LEU A 20 1.35 11.68 0.03
CA LEU A 20 2.35 12.57 0.61
C LEU A 20 3.77 12.03 0.46
N ILE A 21 3.98 10.73 0.67
CA ILE A 21 5.31 10.12 0.46
C ILE A 21 5.72 10.23 -1.01
N ALA A 22 4.80 9.95 -1.95
CA ALA A 22 5.07 10.11 -3.37
C ALA A 22 5.44 11.55 -3.74
N GLN A 23 4.70 12.54 -3.22
CA GLN A 23 4.96 13.95 -3.47
C GLN A 23 6.30 14.40 -2.88
N GLN A 24 6.61 14.00 -1.64
CA GLN A 24 7.88 14.36 -1.01
C GLN A 24 9.08 13.75 -1.75
N LEU A 25 8.94 12.53 -2.25
CA LEU A 25 9.97 11.92 -3.08
C LEU A 25 10.18 12.72 -4.38
N ALA A 26 9.09 13.14 -5.06
CA ALA A 26 9.17 13.96 -6.26
C ALA A 26 9.95 15.27 -6.05
N VAL A 27 9.77 15.91 -4.88
CA VAL A 27 10.47 17.15 -4.50
C VAL A 27 11.95 16.88 -4.25
N ILE A 28 12.27 15.79 -3.54
CA ILE A 28 13.67 15.46 -3.17
C ILE A 28 14.48 15.03 -4.39
N THR A 29 13.86 14.36 -5.36
CA THR A 29 14.53 13.87 -6.58
C THR A 29 14.53 14.86 -7.74
N ASP A 30 13.90 16.04 -7.58
CA ASP A 30 13.71 17.05 -8.63
C ASP A 30 13.07 16.47 -9.93
N ALA A 31 12.23 15.45 -9.78
CA ALA A 31 11.72 14.62 -10.88
C ALA A 31 10.18 14.67 -10.97
N GLN A 32 9.63 15.88 -11.03
CA GLN A 32 8.19 16.11 -10.88
C GLN A 32 7.34 15.40 -11.95
N GLU A 33 7.80 15.37 -13.20
CA GLU A 33 7.08 14.76 -14.32
C GLU A 33 7.04 13.23 -14.24
N GLU A 34 8.16 12.61 -13.86
CA GLU A 34 8.29 11.15 -13.72
C GLU A 34 7.47 10.64 -12.53
N TYR A 35 7.32 11.46 -11.50
CA TYR A 35 6.54 11.14 -10.31
C TYR A 35 5.02 11.25 -10.50
N ILE A 36 4.53 11.77 -11.63
CA ILE A 36 3.10 11.68 -11.97
C ILE A 36 2.68 10.21 -12.06
N ILE A 37 3.50 9.37 -12.71
CA ILE A 37 3.25 7.92 -12.82
C ILE A 37 3.28 7.27 -11.43
N VAL A 38 4.23 7.67 -10.59
CA VAL A 38 4.32 7.20 -9.20
C VAL A 38 3.08 7.55 -8.39
N PHE A 39 2.56 8.78 -8.54
CA PHE A 39 1.35 9.22 -7.88
C PHE A 39 0.14 8.42 -8.36
N MET A 40 -0.06 8.27 -9.67
CA MET A 40 -1.14 7.44 -10.23
C MET A 40 -1.07 5.99 -9.74
N PHE A 41 0.14 5.42 -9.68
CA PHE A 41 0.36 4.08 -9.14
C PHE A 41 -0.02 4.01 -7.66
N SER A 42 0.33 5.00 -6.84
CA SER A 42 -0.05 5.03 -5.42
C SER A 42 -1.58 5.06 -5.22
N VAL A 43 -2.31 5.78 -6.08
CA VAL A 43 -3.77 5.81 -6.08
C VAL A 43 -4.32 4.42 -6.43
N LEU A 44 -3.79 3.79 -7.48
CA LEU A 44 -4.17 2.43 -7.87
C LEU A 44 -3.92 1.42 -6.74
N VAL A 45 -2.74 1.44 -6.12
CA VAL A 45 -2.42 0.58 -4.96
C VAL A 45 -3.43 0.79 -3.84
N THR A 46 -3.79 2.05 -3.54
CA THR A 46 -4.78 2.38 -2.51
C THR A 46 -6.14 1.74 -2.81
N PHE A 47 -6.61 1.78 -4.06
CA PHE A 47 -7.86 1.14 -4.48
C PHE A 47 -7.80 -0.39 -4.32
N VAL A 48 -6.73 -1.03 -4.84
CA VAL A 48 -6.56 -2.49 -4.76
C VAL A 48 -6.52 -2.95 -3.31
N VAL A 49 -5.72 -2.29 -2.47
CA VAL A 49 -5.59 -2.60 -1.05
C VAL A 49 -6.94 -2.45 -0.34
N THR A 50 -7.65 -1.35 -0.60
CA THR A 50 -8.96 -1.11 0.00
C THR A 50 -9.95 -2.20 -0.37
N PHE A 51 -10.00 -2.62 -1.62
CA PHE A 51 -10.87 -3.70 -2.07
C PHE A 51 -10.54 -5.02 -1.36
N VAL A 52 -9.27 -5.40 -1.32
CA VAL A 52 -8.79 -6.64 -0.68
C VAL A 52 -9.12 -6.66 0.82
N PHE A 53 -8.92 -5.54 1.52
CA PHE A 53 -9.27 -5.42 2.94
C PHE A 53 -10.78 -5.32 3.19
N PHE A 54 -11.54 -4.74 2.26
CA PHE A 54 -13.00 -4.71 2.34
C PHE A 54 -13.55 -6.14 2.29
N VAL A 55 -13.09 -6.96 1.34
CA VAL A 55 -13.46 -8.38 1.25
C VAL A 55 -13.07 -9.14 2.53
N ALA A 56 -11.86 -8.92 3.07
CA ALA A 56 -11.40 -9.58 4.29
C ALA A 56 -12.28 -9.28 5.52
N GLN A 57 -12.87 -8.08 5.59
CA GLN A 57 -13.77 -7.71 6.69
C GLN A 57 -15.15 -8.37 6.59
N LEU A 58 -15.53 -8.90 5.42
CA LEU A 58 -16.79 -9.62 5.21
C LEU A 58 -16.66 -11.13 5.48
N MET A 59 -15.45 -11.64 5.71
CA MET A 59 -15.20 -13.05 5.97
C MET A 59 -15.57 -13.46 7.40
N ASN A 60 -15.89 -14.75 7.57
CA ASN A 60 -16.06 -15.36 8.90
C ASN A 60 -14.73 -15.28 9.68
N GLY A 61 -14.78 -14.69 10.88
CA GLY A 61 -13.57 -14.40 11.66
C GLY A 61 -12.77 -13.22 11.12
N PRO A 62 -13.35 -12.00 11.01
CA PRO A 62 -12.77 -10.87 10.29
C PRO A 62 -11.43 -10.41 10.87
N VAL A 63 -11.19 -10.60 12.17
CA VAL A 63 -9.89 -10.27 12.81
C VAL A 63 -8.76 -11.13 12.24
N ALA A 64 -9.00 -12.44 12.09
CA ALA A 64 -8.01 -13.38 11.57
C ALA A 64 -7.83 -13.20 10.05
N ALA A 65 -8.93 -12.98 9.33
CA ALA A 65 -8.91 -12.70 7.90
C ALA A 65 -8.08 -11.45 7.60
N VAL A 66 -8.37 -10.30 8.22
CA VAL A 66 -7.61 -9.05 8.05
C VAL A 66 -6.13 -9.20 8.42
N ALA A 67 -5.81 -9.98 9.46
CA ALA A 67 -4.43 -10.24 9.84
C ALA A 67 -3.68 -11.09 8.81
N ARG A 68 -4.35 -12.09 8.21
CA ARG A 68 -3.79 -12.93 7.15
C ARG A 68 -3.65 -12.13 5.86
N THR A 69 -4.70 -11.43 5.46
CA THR A 69 -4.73 -10.57 4.26
C THR A 69 -3.60 -9.56 4.29
N GLY A 70 -3.41 -8.81 5.37
CA GLY A 70 -2.32 -7.84 5.43
C GLY A 70 -0.93 -8.44 5.29
N LYS A 71 -0.68 -9.62 5.88
CA LYS A 71 0.59 -10.35 5.69
C LYS A 71 0.80 -10.76 4.24
N TRP A 72 -0.21 -11.36 3.60
CA TRP A 72 -0.11 -11.80 2.22
C TRP A 72 0.01 -10.63 1.24
N THR A 73 -0.76 -9.56 1.42
CA THR A 73 -0.67 -8.35 0.60
C THR A 73 0.73 -7.75 0.68
N LEU A 74 1.35 -7.68 1.86
CA LEU A 74 2.73 -7.23 2.02
C LEU A 74 3.73 -8.15 1.32
N ILE A 75 3.63 -9.47 1.51
CA ILE A 75 4.52 -10.44 0.87
C ILE A 75 4.43 -10.32 -0.65
N VAL A 76 3.20 -10.34 -1.20
CA VAL A 76 2.98 -10.23 -2.65
C VAL A 76 3.53 -8.91 -3.17
N PHE A 77 3.29 -7.79 -2.47
CA PHE A 77 3.80 -6.49 -2.90
C PHE A 77 5.33 -6.45 -2.90
N VAL A 78 5.98 -6.97 -1.86
CA VAL A 78 7.44 -7.04 -1.79
C VAL A 78 8.00 -7.96 -2.88
N VAL A 79 7.37 -9.12 -3.13
CA VAL A 79 7.79 -10.02 -4.21
C VAL A 79 7.68 -9.35 -5.57
N LEU A 80 6.56 -8.65 -5.84
CA LEU A 80 6.39 -7.90 -7.09
C LEU A 80 7.44 -6.79 -7.25
N LEU A 81 7.78 -6.11 -6.16
CA LEU A 81 8.81 -5.08 -6.15
C LEU A 81 10.20 -5.67 -6.43
N VAL A 82 10.55 -6.79 -5.80
CA VAL A 82 11.82 -7.49 -6.06
C VAL A 82 11.88 -8.01 -7.49
N LEU A 83 10.79 -8.57 -8.01
CA LEU A 83 10.70 -9.01 -9.41
C LEU A 83 10.86 -7.84 -10.38
N PHE A 84 10.28 -6.68 -10.07
CA PHE A 84 10.42 -5.47 -10.87
C PHE A 84 11.87 -4.98 -10.90
N VAL A 85 12.55 -4.95 -9.74
CA VAL A 85 13.98 -4.62 -9.66
C VAL A 85 14.83 -5.64 -10.43
N ALA A 86 14.56 -6.93 -10.28
CA ALA A 86 15.26 -7.97 -11.01
C ALA A 86 15.08 -7.84 -12.53
N LEU A 87 13.89 -7.44 -12.98
CA LEU A 87 13.60 -7.20 -14.40
C LEU A 87 14.41 -6.03 -14.96
N ILE A 88 14.50 -4.91 -14.22
CA ILE A 88 15.32 -3.76 -14.60
C ILE A 88 16.78 -4.20 -14.76
N LEU A 89 17.32 -4.89 -13.75
CA LEU A 89 18.71 -5.38 -13.76
C LEU A 89 18.97 -6.41 -14.86
N TYR A 90 17.98 -7.22 -15.22
CA TYR A 90 18.08 -8.19 -16.31
C TYR A 90 18.07 -7.49 -17.68
N SER A 91 17.27 -6.44 -17.85
CA SER A 91 17.17 -5.72 -19.12
C SER A 91 18.42 -4.92 -19.47
N ASP A 92 19.02 -4.23 -18.50
CA ASP A 92 20.28 -3.51 -18.67
C ASP A 92 20.92 -3.33 -17.29
N SER A 93 22.00 -4.08 -17.04
CA SER A 93 22.72 -4.06 -15.76
C SER A 93 23.75 -2.93 -15.66
N SER A 94 23.80 -2.01 -16.63
CA SER A 94 24.77 -0.91 -16.60
C SER A 94 24.50 0.02 -15.41
N ALA A 95 25.57 0.49 -14.77
CA ALA A 95 25.48 1.39 -13.62
C ALA A 95 24.74 2.71 -13.94
N ALA A 96 24.69 3.08 -15.23
CA ALA A 96 23.94 4.23 -15.71
C ALA A 96 22.43 4.01 -15.64
N VAL A 97 21.93 2.84 -16.03
CA VAL A 97 20.49 2.49 -15.97
C VAL A 97 20.04 2.32 -14.53
N VAL A 98 20.83 1.63 -13.70
CA VAL A 98 20.52 1.48 -12.27
C VAL A 98 20.39 2.85 -11.60
N ARG A 99 21.31 3.78 -11.87
CA ARG A 99 21.26 5.13 -11.29
C ARG A 99 20.08 5.96 -11.78
N LYS A 100 19.60 5.72 -13.00
CA LYS A 100 18.44 6.38 -13.60
C LYS A 100 17.12 5.83 -13.05
N ASP A 101 17.00 4.53 -12.87
CA ASP A 101 15.73 3.87 -12.56
C ASP A 101 15.51 3.69 -11.04
N MET A 102 16.57 3.76 -10.22
CA MET A 102 16.46 3.63 -8.76
C MET A 102 15.49 4.63 -8.09
N PRO A 103 15.49 5.92 -8.47
CA PRO A 103 14.51 6.88 -7.94
C PRO A 103 13.07 6.46 -8.26
N MET A 104 12.81 5.94 -9.46
CA MET A 104 11.50 5.45 -9.86
C MET A 104 11.08 4.20 -9.07
N VAL A 105 12.00 3.27 -8.84
CA VAL A 105 11.76 2.08 -7.98
C VAL A 105 11.43 2.52 -6.55
N ALA A 106 12.21 3.44 -5.97
CA ALA A 106 11.94 3.98 -4.64
C ALA A 106 10.59 4.71 -4.59
N GLY A 107 10.28 5.46 -5.65
CA GLY A 107 9.00 6.13 -5.88
C GLY A 107 7.83 5.17 -5.94
N LEU A 108 7.92 4.04 -6.63
CA LEU A 108 6.82 3.06 -6.70
C LEU A 108 6.70 2.24 -5.42
N GLY A 109 7.84 1.92 -4.81
CA GLY A 109 7.92 1.02 -3.66
C GLY A 109 7.48 1.65 -2.34
N LEU A 110 8.08 2.78 -1.97
CA LEU A 110 7.91 3.39 -0.65
C LEU A 110 6.48 3.86 -0.39
N PRO A 111 5.83 4.65 -1.28
CA PRO A 111 4.42 5.00 -1.14
C PRO A 111 3.51 3.78 -1.04
N GLY A 112 3.73 2.76 -1.87
CA GLY A 112 2.91 1.55 -1.86
C GLY A 112 3.03 0.77 -0.54
N LEU A 113 4.26 0.58 -0.04
CA LEU A 113 4.50 -0.07 1.25
C LEU A 113 3.83 0.68 2.40
N VAL A 114 4.04 2.00 2.47
CA VAL A 114 3.47 2.84 3.52
C VAL A 114 1.94 2.78 3.47
N THR A 115 1.34 2.90 2.29
CA THR A 115 -0.11 2.75 2.10
C THR A 115 -0.60 1.42 2.65
N ILE A 116 0.02 0.29 2.28
CA ILE A 116 -0.40 -1.04 2.74
C ILE A 116 -0.30 -1.15 4.26
N ILE A 117 0.81 -0.70 4.86
CA ILE A 117 1.04 -0.80 6.30
C ILE A 117 0.01 0.04 7.07
N VAL A 118 -0.15 1.30 6.68
CA VAL A 118 -1.11 2.22 7.34
C VAL A 118 -2.53 1.68 7.22
N HIS A 119 -2.92 1.23 6.03
CA HIS A 119 -4.23 0.66 5.78
C HIS A 119 -4.46 -0.59 6.65
N TRP A 120 -3.49 -1.51 6.68
CA TRP A 120 -3.58 -2.73 7.47
C TRP A 120 -3.73 -2.47 8.96
N LEU A 121 -2.89 -1.59 9.52
CA LEU A 121 -2.92 -1.25 10.94
C LEU A 121 -4.25 -0.63 11.33
N PHE A 122 -4.75 0.32 10.52
CA PHE A 122 -6.01 0.98 10.77
C PHE A 122 -7.20 0.02 10.76
N VAL A 123 -7.33 -0.80 9.71
CA VAL A 123 -8.44 -1.77 9.58
C VAL A 123 -8.36 -2.81 10.69
N ARG A 124 -7.18 -3.37 10.96
CA ARG A 124 -6.99 -4.37 12.03
C ARG A 124 -7.40 -3.82 13.39
N TRP A 125 -7.03 -2.59 13.70
CA TRP A 125 -7.40 -1.95 14.95
C TRP A 125 -8.91 -1.71 15.07
N ARG A 126 -9.55 -1.20 14.00
CA ARG A 126 -11.01 -0.96 13.99
C ARG A 126 -11.82 -2.26 14.12
N VAL A 127 -11.41 -3.32 13.42
CA VAL A 127 -12.09 -4.62 13.50
C VAL A 127 -11.94 -5.24 14.88
N LYS A 128 -10.74 -5.18 15.49
CA LYS A 128 -10.53 -5.68 16.87
C LYS A 128 -11.42 -4.96 17.89
N ARG A 129 -11.47 -3.63 17.86
CA ARG A 129 -12.34 -2.86 18.76
C ARG A 129 -13.81 -3.20 18.57
N GLY A 130 -14.24 -3.30 17.31
CA GLY A 130 -15.62 -3.67 16.99
C GLY A 130 -16.04 -5.08 17.44
N VAL A 131 -15.11 -6.01 17.69
CA VAL A 131 -15.40 -7.34 18.27
C VAL A 131 -15.39 -7.28 19.79
N ALA A 132 -14.51 -6.47 20.40
CA ALA A 132 -14.47 -6.29 21.84
C ALA A 132 -15.78 -5.66 22.37
N ASP A 133 -16.28 -4.63 21.68
CA ASP A 133 -17.54 -3.96 22.05
C ASP A 133 -18.74 -4.92 22.02
N THR A 134 -18.79 -5.85 21.05
CA THR A 134 -19.88 -6.85 20.95
C THR A 134 -19.82 -7.94 22.02
N LYS A 135 -18.68 -8.13 22.68
CA LYS A 135 -18.54 -9.10 23.79
C LYS A 135 -18.84 -8.48 25.16
N ALA A 136 -18.91 -7.16 25.26
CA ALA A 136 -19.09 -6.42 26.51
C ALA A 136 -20.53 -5.96 26.75
N GLY A 137 -21.44 -6.17 25.79
CA GLY A 137 -22.89 -5.94 25.91
C GLY A 137 -23.65 -7.25 25.80
#